data_AF-A0AAU9SZY1-F1
#
_entry.id   AF-A0AAU9SZY1-F1
#
_cell.length_a   1.000
_cell.length_b   1.000
_cell.length_c   1.000
_cell.angle_alpha   90.00
_cell.angle_beta   90.00
_cell.angle_gamma   90.00
#
_symmetry.space_group_name_H-M   'P 1'
#
loop_
_entity.id
_entity.type
_entity.pdbx_description
1 polymer ?
#
loop_
_entity_poly.entity_id
_entity_poly.type
_entity_poly.pdbx_seq_one_letter_code
_entity_poly.pdbx_strand_id
1 'polypeptide(L)'
;MTTTTASLFETSPSRCYSSSSSFKFKCGNESPAKTKTRLFSPATGNHVMRSVSACRIRCVSDDSGSGPVVLTSRRKMAIMLSTVQLLSQLLPPNGEAADIYPVMQNEIRKVVTKGKAAGVLRLVFHDAGTFEIDDNTGGINGSIAYELERPENAGLKKSLKALTPSLSLSLSLSLSVSVVAKAKINVDAIQPVSWADMISVAGSEAVSICGGPTIPVVLGRLDSTQPDPEDKLPPESLSASGLKECFRRKGFSTQELVALSGAHTLGSKGFGDPFTFDNAYYKILLQKPWTSASKMTSMVGLPSDHALVDDDECLRWVKRYAEDQDKFFKDFSNAYIKLVNSGARWKILSFVSS
;
A
#
# COMPACT_ATOMS: atom_id res chain seq x y z
N MET A 1 66.89 10.49 -42.30
CA MET A 1 66.06 10.30 -41.10
C MET A 1 64.63 9.98 -41.56
N THR A 2 64.31 8.70 -41.44
CA THR A 2 63.00 8.01 -41.36
C THR A 2 61.69 8.79 -41.57
N THR A 3 61.02 8.45 -42.68
CA THR A 3 59.63 7.95 -42.82
C THR A 3 58.53 8.41 -41.86
N THR A 4 57.37 8.82 -42.40
CA THR A 4 56.10 8.04 -42.34
C THR A 4 55.08 8.56 -43.37
N THR A 5 54.47 7.60 -44.05
CA THR A 5 53.48 7.66 -45.12
C THR A 5 52.04 7.63 -44.61
N ALA A 6 51.14 8.34 -45.33
CA ALA A 6 49.80 7.95 -45.85
C ALA A 6 48.74 7.34 -44.88
N SER A 7 47.42 7.48 -45.03
CA SER A 7 46.55 7.98 -46.10
C SER A 7 45.09 7.97 -45.60
N LEU A 8 44.27 8.94 -46.06
CA LEU A 8 42.89 8.83 -46.61
C LEU A 8 41.77 8.21 -45.73
N PHE A 9 40.46 8.45 -45.84
CA PHE A 9 39.47 9.10 -46.72
C PHE A 9 38.30 9.52 -45.74
N GLU A 10 37.73 10.72 -45.75
CA GLU A 10 36.70 11.28 -46.65
C GLU A 10 35.22 10.98 -46.28
N THR A 11 34.42 12.06 -46.32
CA THR A 11 32.95 12.17 -46.50
C THR A 11 31.95 12.01 -45.33
N SER A 12 31.18 13.10 -45.13
CA SER A 12 29.77 13.16 -44.71
C SER A 12 28.85 12.43 -45.74
N PRO A 13 27.48 12.49 -45.76
CA PRO A 13 26.50 13.19 -44.93
C PRO A 13 25.20 12.36 -44.69
N SER A 14 24.13 13.05 -44.24
CA SER A 14 22.74 12.92 -44.73
C SER A 14 21.69 12.20 -43.87
N ARG A 15 20.64 13.00 -43.67
CA ARG A 15 19.32 12.71 -43.09
C ARG A 15 18.43 11.87 -44.02
N CYS A 16 17.52 11.16 -43.34
CA CYS A 16 16.13 10.84 -43.70
C CYS A 16 15.85 9.89 -44.87
N TYR A 17 15.32 8.71 -44.52
CA TYR A 17 14.15 8.15 -45.20
C TYR A 17 13.13 7.68 -44.15
N SER A 18 11.91 8.22 -44.28
CA SER A 18 10.70 7.77 -43.61
C SER A 18 10.16 6.56 -44.36
N SER A 19 9.91 5.45 -43.67
CA SER A 19 9.04 4.40 -44.17
C SER A 19 7.99 4.05 -43.11
N SER A 20 6.77 4.51 -43.37
CA SER A 20 5.54 4.07 -42.73
C SER A 20 5.32 2.57 -42.99
N SER A 21 5.14 1.77 -41.94
CA SER A 21 4.48 0.47 -42.05
C SER A 21 3.37 0.36 -41.01
N SER A 22 2.17 0.68 -41.47
CA SER A 22 0.90 0.36 -40.83
C SER A 22 0.69 -1.16 -40.81
N PHE A 23 0.74 -1.78 -39.62
CA PHE A 23 0.28 -3.15 -39.45
C PHE A 23 -1.17 -3.17 -38.97
N LYS A 24 -2.05 -3.50 -39.92
CA LYS A 24 -3.47 -3.83 -39.72
C LYS A 24 -3.55 -5.21 -39.06
N PHE A 25 -4.24 -5.32 -37.92
CA PHE A 25 -4.76 -6.61 -37.48
C PHE A 25 -6.08 -6.90 -38.21
N LYS A 26 -6.07 -8.04 -38.90
CA LYS A 26 -7.17 -8.62 -39.65
C LYS A 26 -8.01 -9.42 -38.67
N CYS A 27 -9.22 -8.96 -38.36
CA CYS A 27 -10.23 -9.76 -37.65
C CYS A 27 -11.23 -10.28 -38.69
N GLY A 28 -11.40 -11.59 -38.73
CA GLY A 28 -12.44 -12.31 -39.48
C GLY A 28 -12.53 -13.70 -38.86
N ASN A 29 -13.67 -14.36 -38.72
CA ASN A 29 -15.06 -14.04 -39.03
C ASN A 29 -15.93 -14.72 -37.96
N GLU A 30 -17.12 -14.17 -37.77
CA GLU A 30 -18.34 -14.75 -37.18
C GLU A 30 -18.65 -16.16 -37.76
N SER A 31 -19.49 -17.06 -37.25
CA SER A 31 -20.71 -17.07 -36.41
C SER A 31 -21.12 -18.59 -36.24
N PRO A 32 -22.28 -19.05 -35.70
CA PRO A 32 -23.48 -18.31 -35.32
C PRO A 32 -24.13 -18.66 -33.95
N ALA A 33 -25.06 -17.75 -33.63
CA ALA A 33 -26.00 -17.74 -32.54
C ALA A 33 -26.94 -18.95 -32.44
N LYS A 34 -27.49 -19.17 -31.23
CA LYS A 34 -28.84 -19.71 -31.03
C LYS A 34 -29.74 -18.65 -30.41
N THR A 35 -30.65 -18.19 -31.24
CA THR A 35 -31.82 -17.35 -30.99
C THR A 35 -32.78 -17.99 -29.98
N LYS A 36 -33.28 -17.21 -29.03
CA LYS A 36 -34.67 -17.29 -28.57
C LYS A 36 -35.23 -15.90 -28.34
N THR A 37 -35.94 -15.43 -29.36
CA THR A 37 -36.86 -14.30 -29.32
C THR A 37 -38.12 -14.70 -28.55
N ARG A 38 -38.58 -13.86 -27.63
CA ARG A 38 -40.02 -13.64 -27.42
C ARG A 38 -40.27 -12.14 -27.26
N LEU A 39 -41.01 -11.61 -28.23
CA LEU A 39 -41.72 -10.33 -28.17
C LEU A 39 -42.68 -10.33 -26.98
N PHE A 40 -42.90 -9.17 -26.35
CA PHE A 40 -44.19 -8.47 -26.31
C PHE A 40 -44.00 -7.00 -25.88
N SER A 41 -44.79 -6.13 -26.52
CA SER A 41 -44.79 -4.65 -26.54
C SER A 41 -45.35 -3.98 -25.26
N PRO A 42 -45.33 -2.63 -25.14
CA PRO A 42 -45.31 -1.90 -23.87
C PRO A 42 -46.70 -1.50 -23.36
N ALA A 43 -46.81 -1.25 -22.05
CA ALA A 43 -47.96 -0.59 -21.44
C ALA A 43 -47.50 0.62 -20.62
N THR A 44 -48.04 1.77 -20.99
CA THR A 44 -48.05 3.07 -20.31
C THR A 44 -48.74 2.99 -18.95
N GLY A 45 -48.23 3.70 -17.95
CA GLY A 45 -48.92 3.88 -16.67
C GLY A 45 -48.24 4.92 -15.78
N ASN A 46 -48.82 6.12 -15.74
CA ASN A 46 -48.51 7.18 -14.77
C ASN A 46 -48.72 6.69 -13.34
N HIS A 47 -47.79 6.99 -12.42
CA HIS A 47 -48.11 6.98 -10.99
C HIS A 47 -47.52 8.16 -10.22
N VAL A 48 -48.43 8.73 -9.45
CA VAL A 48 -48.40 9.98 -8.69
C VAL A 48 -47.51 9.87 -7.45
N MET A 49 -46.77 10.95 -7.20
CA MET A 49 -45.93 11.23 -6.05
C MET A 49 -46.79 11.39 -4.78
N ARG A 50 -46.49 10.62 -3.72
CA ARG A 50 -47.04 10.84 -2.37
C ARG A 50 -45.90 10.99 -1.36
N SER A 51 -45.84 12.20 -0.80
CA SER A 51 -45.03 12.61 0.34
C SER A 51 -45.49 11.91 1.62
N VAL A 52 -44.54 11.43 2.43
CA VAL A 52 -44.78 10.94 3.80
C VAL A 52 -44.11 11.90 4.79
N SER A 53 -44.96 12.53 5.60
CA SER A 53 -44.63 13.52 6.62
C SER A 53 -43.97 12.91 7.85
N ALA A 54 -43.11 13.72 8.46
CA ALA A 54 -42.40 13.49 9.71
C ALA A 54 -43.34 13.35 10.92
N CYS A 55 -43.01 12.38 11.79
CA CYS A 55 -43.61 12.21 13.11
C CYS A 55 -42.86 13.08 14.14
N ARG A 56 -43.59 13.98 14.82
CA ARG A 56 -43.10 14.80 15.95
C ARG A 56 -43.85 14.35 17.20
N ILE A 57 -43.14 13.80 18.18
CA ILE A 57 -43.69 13.44 19.48
C ILE A 57 -43.66 14.67 20.38
N ARG A 58 -44.82 15.03 20.95
CA ARG A 58 -45.01 16.08 21.96
C ARG A 58 -44.89 15.47 23.36
N CYS A 59 -44.17 16.14 24.25
CA CYS A 59 -44.20 15.90 25.69
C CYS A 59 -45.34 16.71 26.31
N VAL A 60 -46.11 16.08 27.21
CA VAL A 60 -47.08 16.73 28.11
C VAL A 60 -46.58 16.49 29.54
N SER A 61 -46.52 17.57 30.31
CA SER A 61 -46.28 17.59 31.75
C SER A 61 -47.63 17.64 32.46
N ASP A 62 -47.78 16.92 33.57
CA ASP A 62 -48.76 17.23 34.59
C ASP A 62 -48.16 17.01 35.98
N ASP A 63 -48.46 17.98 36.84
CA ASP A 63 -48.00 18.23 38.20
C ASP A 63 -49.22 18.07 39.13
N SER A 64 -49.03 17.46 40.31
CA SER A 64 -49.93 17.66 41.46
C SER A 64 -49.34 17.02 42.71
N GLY A 65 -49.03 17.85 43.70
CA GLY A 65 -48.39 17.45 44.95
C GLY A 65 -49.32 17.16 46.13
N SER A 66 -48.69 16.93 47.29
CA SER A 66 -49.09 17.33 48.65
C SER A 66 -48.25 16.56 49.69
N GLY A 67 -47.62 17.27 50.63
CA GLY A 67 -46.98 16.68 51.83
C GLY A 67 -47.95 16.71 53.04
N PRO A 68 -47.46 16.69 54.30
CA PRO A 68 -46.30 15.97 54.86
C PRO A 68 -46.70 15.17 56.14
N VAL A 69 -45.98 14.12 56.52
CA VAL A 69 -45.96 13.65 57.93
C VAL A 69 -44.57 13.17 58.31
N VAL A 70 -43.99 13.86 59.29
CA VAL A 70 -42.75 13.49 59.98
C VAL A 70 -43.08 12.44 61.03
N LEU A 71 -42.41 11.29 61.00
CA LEU A 71 -42.19 10.49 62.20
C LEU A 71 -40.83 9.78 62.15
N THR A 72 -40.08 10.04 63.20
CA THR A 72 -38.74 9.59 63.52
C THR A 72 -38.67 8.06 63.66
N SER A 73 -37.66 7.42 63.06
CA SER A 73 -36.95 6.34 63.76
C SER A 73 -35.62 6.00 63.08
N ARG A 74 -34.53 6.12 63.86
CA ARG A 74 -33.19 5.65 63.52
C ARG A 74 -33.21 4.12 63.44
N ARG A 75 -32.84 3.55 62.29
CA ARG A 75 -31.96 2.36 62.13
C ARG A 75 -32.02 1.88 60.68
N LYS A 76 -30.88 1.34 60.22
CA LYS A 76 -30.60 0.71 58.91
C LYS A 76 -29.99 1.65 57.86
N MET A 77 -28.79 2.16 58.16
CA MET A 77 -27.74 2.15 57.13
C MET A 77 -27.26 0.71 56.99
N ALA A 78 -27.43 0.14 55.80
CA ALA A 78 -26.52 -0.82 55.15
C ALA A 78 -27.29 -1.55 54.04
N ILE A 79 -26.57 -1.82 52.96
CA ILE A 79 -26.94 -2.66 51.81
C ILE A 79 -27.75 -1.93 50.74
N MET A 80 -27.04 -1.26 49.83
CA MET A 80 -27.23 -1.34 48.36
C MET A 80 -26.17 -0.44 47.68
N LEU A 81 -24.90 -0.84 47.77
CA LEU A 81 -23.83 -0.23 46.96
C LEU A 81 -22.75 -1.30 46.69
N SER A 82 -23.09 -2.34 45.92
CA SER A 82 -22.11 -3.38 45.57
C SER A 82 -22.21 -3.92 44.14
N THR A 83 -22.88 -3.23 43.22
CA THR A 83 -22.89 -3.63 41.80
C THR A 83 -22.41 -2.57 40.82
N VAL A 84 -21.95 -1.40 41.30
CA VAL A 84 -21.33 -0.36 40.45
C VAL A 84 -19.84 -0.17 40.79
N GLN A 85 -19.17 -1.24 41.19
CA GLN A 85 -17.71 -1.20 41.46
C GLN A 85 -16.94 -2.35 40.83
N LEU A 86 -17.54 -3.05 39.86
CA LEU A 86 -16.86 -4.06 39.04
C LEU A 86 -16.88 -3.75 37.54
N LEU A 87 -17.11 -2.49 37.16
CA LEU A 87 -17.02 -2.03 35.77
C LEU A 87 -16.26 -0.70 35.62
N SER A 88 -15.31 -0.42 36.52
CA SER A 88 -14.37 0.72 36.41
C SER A 88 -12.90 0.31 36.42
N GLN A 89 -12.60 -0.99 36.26
CA GLN A 89 -11.21 -1.50 36.20
C GLN A 89 -10.74 -1.85 34.78
N LEU A 90 -11.34 -1.27 33.73
CA LEU A 90 -10.88 -1.44 32.34
C LEU A 90 -10.47 -0.13 31.65
N LEU A 91 -10.42 1.00 32.38
CA LEU A 91 -9.87 2.24 31.86
C LEU A 91 -8.60 2.60 32.65
N PRO A 92 -7.45 2.77 31.97
CA PRO A 92 -6.21 3.13 32.65
C PRO A 92 -6.36 4.50 33.33
N PRO A 93 -5.80 4.68 34.54
CA PRO A 93 -5.89 5.95 35.25
C PRO A 93 -4.96 6.97 34.58
N ASN A 94 -5.47 8.19 34.38
CA ASN A 94 -4.73 9.37 33.90
C ASN A 94 -4.10 9.24 32.51
N GLY A 95 -4.85 9.65 31.48
CA GLY A 95 -4.41 10.67 30.50
C GLY A 95 -3.09 10.53 29.73
N GLU A 96 -2.36 9.41 29.78
CA GLU A 96 -1.36 9.09 28.78
C GLU A 96 -2.08 8.44 27.60
N ALA A 97 -1.96 9.07 26.42
CA ALA A 97 -2.39 8.45 25.18
C ALA A 97 -1.78 7.04 25.13
N ALA A 98 -2.63 6.00 25.07
CA ALA A 98 -2.14 4.64 24.92
C ALA A 98 -1.14 4.60 23.76
N ASP A 99 -0.02 3.89 23.94
CA ASP A 99 0.87 3.62 22.82
C ASP A 99 0.02 2.96 21.72
N ILE A 100 -0.23 3.71 20.64
CA ILE A 100 -1.15 3.31 19.58
C ILE A 100 -0.49 2.25 18.68
N TYR A 101 0.84 2.10 18.77
CA TYR A 101 1.59 1.21 17.89
C TYR A 101 1.19 -0.27 18.05
N PRO A 102 1.12 -0.87 19.26
CA PRO A 102 0.67 -2.24 19.42
C PRO A 102 -0.78 -2.45 18.98
N VAL A 103 -1.64 -1.45 19.15
CA VAL A 103 -3.03 -1.48 18.66
C VAL A 103 -3.05 -1.54 17.14
N MET A 104 -2.26 -0.69 16.46
CA MET A 104 -2.10 -0.73 15.01
C MET A 104 -1.63 -2.11 14.55
N GLN A 105 -0.58 -2.66 15.15
CA GLN A 105 -0.06 -3.98 14.80
C GLN A 105 -1.14 -5.07 14.94
N ASN A 106 -1.89 -5.06 16.06
CA ASN A 106 -2.95 -6.03 16.30
C ASN A 106 -4.08 -5.92 15.27
N GLU A 107 -4.59 -4.71 15.00
CA GLU A 107 -5.65 -4.51 14.01
C GLU A 107 -5.18 -4.86 12.59
N ILE A 108 -3.94 -4.55 12.23
CA ILE A 108 -3.35 -4.89 10.95
C ILE A 108 -3.21 -6.40 10.79
N ARG A 109 -2.74 -7.14 11.81
CA ARG A 109 -2.61 -8.61 11.77
C ARG A 109 -3.95 -9.33 11.59
N LYS A 110 -5.07 -8.72 11.97
CA LYS A 110 -6.42 -9.28 11.72
C LYS A 110 -6.79 -9.25 10.23
N VAL A 111 -6.23 -8.33 9.44
CA VAL A 111 -6.69 -8.05 8.06
C VAL A 111 -5.63 -8.39 7.00
N VAL A 112 -4.34 -8.21 7.32
CA VAL A 112 -3.20 -8.55 6.48
C VAL A 112 -2.84 -10.02 6.70
N THR A 113 -3.21 -10.86 5.75
CA THR A 113 -2.80 -12.28 5.72
C THR A 113 -1.55 -12.44 4.86
N LYS A 114 -0.84 -13.58 4.97
CA LYS A 114 0.34 -13.87 4.12
C LYS A 114 0.05 -13.67 2.62
N GLY A 115 -1.13 -14.09 2.15
CA GLY A 115 -1.52 -13.91 0.74
C GLY A 115 -1.80 -12.47 0.30
N LYS A 116 -1.92 -11.53 1.24
CA LYS A 116 -2.06 -10.10 0.96
C LYS A 116 -0.75 -9.33 1.18
N ALA A 117 0.25 -9.94 1.79
CA ALA A 117 1.50 -9.28 2.19
C ALA A 117 2.23 -8.63 1.01
N ALA A 118 2.36 -9.33 -0.12
CA ALA A 118 2.97 -8.79 -1.33
C ALA A 118 2.26 -7.53 -1.85
N GLY A 119 0.92 -7.53 -1.81
CA GLY A 119 0.11 -6.37 -2.23
C GLY A 119 0.22 -5.18 -1.27
N VAL A 120 0.47 -5.43 0.02
CA VAL A 120 0.69 -4.39 1.02
C VAL A 120 2.11 -3.82 0.92
N LEU A 121 3.14 -4.65 0.73
CA LEU A 121 4.50 -4.16 0.47
C LEU A 121 4.58 -3.32 -0.81
N ARG A 122 3.88 -3.74 -1.87
CA ARG A 122 3.73 -2.94 -3.07
C ARG A 122 3.06 -1.60 -2.76
N LEU A 123 2.00 -1.57 -1.94
CA LEU A 123 1.35 -0.31 -1.54
C LEU A 123 2.35 0.63 -0.84
N VAL A 124 3.19 0.12 0.07
CA VAL A 124 4.23 0.93 0.73
C VAL A 124 5.19 1.53 -0.28
N PHE A 125 5.73 0.73 -1.20
CA PHE A 125 6.66 1.23 -2.20
C PHE A 125 6.02 2.24 -3.17
N HIS A 126 4.75 2.06 -3.53
CA HIS A 126 4.07 2.97 -4.43
C HIS A 126 3.72 4.32 -3.79
N ASP A 127 3.50 4.38 -2.48
CA ASP A 127 3.35 5.65 -1.75
C ASP A 127 4.73 6.28 -1.47
N ALA A 128 5.67 5.52 -0.90
CA ALA A 128 6.98 6.06 -0.50
C ALA A 128 7.94 6.32 -1.68
N GLY A 129 7.80 5.54 -2.76
CA GLY A 129 8.73 5.54 -3.89
C GLY A 129 8.62 6.77 -4.78
N THR A 130 7.66 7.66 -4.54
CA THR A 130 7.55 8.95 -5.23
C THR A 130 8.57 9.98 -4.75
N PHE A 131 9.25 9.75 -3.61
CA PHE A 131 10.22 10.71 -3.09
C PHE A 131 11.37 10.95 -4.07
N GLU A 132 11.76 12.21 -4.26
CA GLU A 132 13.02 12.60 -4.88
C GLU A 132 13.71 13.69 -4.06
N ILE A 133 15.04 13.62 -3.97
CA ILE A 133 15.84 14.56 -3.17
C ILE A 133 15.86 15.95 -3.82
N ASP A 134 15.98 16.01 -5.15
CA ASP A 134 16.29 17.25 -5.87
C ASP A 134 15.19 18.31 -5.72
N ASP A 135 13.93 17.88 -5.68
CA ASP A 135 12.77 18.77 -5.49
C ASP A 135 12.11 18.61 -4.10
N ASN A 136 12.58 17.65 -3.30
CA ASN A 136 12.03 17.31 -1.98
C ASN A 136 10.50 17.12 -2.00
N THR A 137 9.99 16.49 -3.06
CA THR A 137 8.58 16.15 -3.20
C THR A 137 8.37 14.63 -3.17
N GLY A 138 7.16 14.23 -2.83
CA GLY A 138 6.76 12.85 -2.64
C GLY A 138 7.27 12.21 -1.36
N GLY A 139 7.17 10.89 -1.28
CA GLY A 139 7.51 10.10 -0.11
C GLY A 139 6.29 9.59 0.62
N ILE A 140 6.50 8.89 1.74
CA ILE A 140 5.39 8.26 2.44
C ILE A 140 4.53 9.30 3.16
N ASN A 141 3.43 9.65 2.53
CA ASN A 141 2.54 10.71 2.99
C ASN A 141 1.07 10.35 2.73
N GLY A 142 0.76 9.11 2.32
CA GLY A 142 -0.61 8.68 2.03
C GLY A 142 -1.23 9.27 0.77
N SER A 143 -0.47 9.98 -0.07
CA SER A 143 -0.94 10.54 -1.35
C SER A 143 -1.44 9.47 -2.31
N ILE A 144 -0.98 8.21 -2.17
CA ILE A 144 -1.40 7.08 -2.99
C ILE A 144 -2.93 6.92 -3.04
N ALA A 145 -3.66 7.40 -2.03
CA ALA A 145 -5.12 7.44 -2.00
C ALA A 145 -5.73 8.25 -3.16
N TYR A 146 -5.01 9.22 -3.71
CA TYR A 146 -5.41 10.08 -4.83
C TYR A 146 -4.86 9.60 -6.18
N GLU A 147 -4.05 8.54 -6.19
CA GLU A 147 -3.22 8.16 -7.35
C GLU A 147 -3.58 6.77 -7.92
N LEU A 148 -4.59 6.10 -7.38
CA LEU A 148 -4.95 4.71 -7.73
C LEU A 148 -5.37 4.50 -9.19
N GLU A 149 -5.71 5.58 -9.90
CA GLU A 149 -6.07 5.54 -11.33
C GLU A 149 -4.85 5.60 -12.26
N ARG A 150 -3.66 5.90 -11.73
CA ARG A 150 -2.44 6.01 -12.54
C ARG A 150 -2.01 4.63 -13.08
N PRO A 151 -1.50 4.53 -14.32
CA PRO A 151 -1.10 3.26 -14.93
C PRO A 151 -0.10 2.44 -14.10
N GLU A 152 0.88 3.08 -13.47
CA GLU A 152 1.89 2.46 -12.62
C GLU A 152 1.27 1.83 -11.35
N ASN A 153 0.15 2.38 -10.88
CA ASN A 153 -0.63 1.87 -9.76
C ASN A 153 -1.63 0.78 -10.20
N ALA A 154 -1.64 0.37 -11.47
CA ALA A 154 -2.55 -0.66 -11.96
C ALA A 154 -2.44 -1.96 -11.14
N GLY A 155 -3.59 -2.55 -10.84
CA GLY A 155 -3.65 -3.75 -9.99
C GLY A 155 -3.66 -3.44 -8.48
N LEU A 156 -3.19 -2.25 -8.05
CA LEU A 156 -3.62 -1.66 -6.78
C LEU A 156 -5.06 -1.15 -6.89
N LYS A 157 -5.93 -1.75 -7.70
CA LYS A 157 -7.36 -1.42 -7.82
C LYS A 157 -8.26 -2.65 -8.05
N LYS A 158 -7.72 -3.78 -8.55
CA LYS A 158 -8.53 -4.94 -8.97
C LYS A 158 -9.10 -5.67 -7.74
N SER A 159 -10.41 -5.93 -7.55
CA SER A 159 -11.60 -5.71 -8.39
C SER A 159 -12.81 -5.36 -7.48
N LEU A 160 -13.48 -4.23 -7.71
CA LEU A 160 -14.86 -4.02 -7.25
C LEU A 160 -15.82 -4.72 -8.22
N LYS A 161 -16.31 -5.90 -7.83
CA LYS A 161 -17.55 -6.48 -8.35
C LYS A 161 -18.22 -7.37 -7.31
N ALA A 162 -18.34 -6.88 -6.09
CA ALA A 162 -19.28 -7.36 -5.09
C ALA A 162 -19.41 -6.31 -3.98
N LEU A 163 -20.63 -5.90 -3.69
CA LEU A 163 -21.06 -4.98 -2.63
C LEU A 163 -20.87 -3.47 -2.91
N THR A 164 -21.93 -2.87 -3.45
CA THR A 164 -22.56 -1.70 -2.81
C THR A 164 -24.07 -1.95 -2.80
N PRO A 165 -24.77 -1.70 -1.68
CA PRO A 165 -25.12 -0.31 -1.39
C PRO A 165 -24.95 0.11 0.08
N SER A 166 -24.70 1.40 0.26
CA SER A 166 -24.84 2.18 1.50
C SER A 166 -23.62 2.27 2.43
N LEU A 167 -22.59 2.99 1.99
CA LEU A 167 -22.15 4.18 2.73
C LEU A 167 -21.46 5.16 1.76
N SER A 168 -21.97 6.39 1.72
CA SER A 168 -21.40 7.50 0.99
C SER A 168 -20.06 7.92 1.62
N LEU A 169 -18.97 7.28 1.20
CA LEU A 169 -17.68 7.96 1.07
C LEU A 169 -17.10 7.48 -0.26
N SER A 170 -17.29 8.31 -1.29
CA SER A 170 -16.77 8.10 -2.64
C SER A 170 -15.25 8.09 -2.61
N LEU A 171 -14.64 6.92 -2.38
CA LEU A 171 -13.28 6.63 -2.81
C LEU A 171 -13.21 5.13 -3.10
N SER A 172 -12.91 4.79 -4.35
CA SER A 172 -12.72 3.43 -4.84
C SER A 172 -11.47 2.83 -4.20
N LEU A 173 -11.56 2.44 -2.93
CA LEU A 173 -10.46 1.83 -2.20
C LEU A 173 -10.21 0.40 -2.69
N SER A 174 -9.08 0.24 -3.37
CA SER A 174 -8.43 -1.00 -3.78
C SER A 174 -8.43 -2.15 -2.77
N LEU A 175 -8.16 -3.40 -3.19
CA LEU A 175 -7.99 -4.52 -2.27
C LEU A 175 -6.89 -4.31 -1.22
N SER A 176 -5.70 -3.82 -1.57
CA SER A 176 -4.63 -3.57 -0.58
C SER A 176 -4.96 -2.39 0.33
N VAL A 177 -5.45 -1.28 -0.25
CA VAL A 177 -5.83 -0.09 0.52
C VAL A 177 -7.03 -0.40 1.42
N SER A 178 -8.02 -1.15 0.94
CA SER A 178 -9.20 -1.57 1.72
C SER A 178 -8.86 -2.54 2.84
N VAL A 179 -7.82 -3.36 2.69
CA VAL A 179 -7.31 -4.21 3.78
C VAL A 179 -6.77 -3.32 4.89
N VAL A 180 -5.90 -2.35 4.58
CA VAL A 180 -5.36 -1.41 5.58
C VAL A 180 -6.49 -0.51 6.14
N ALA A 181 -7.46 -0.12 5.32
CA ALA A 181 -8.62 0.69 5.73
C ALA A 181 -9.46 0.02 6.82
N LYS A 182 -9.67 -1.30 6.72
CA LYS A 182 -10.44 -2.06 7.71
C LYS A 182 -9.78 -2.00 9.08
N ALA A 183 -8.45 -2.13 9.15
CA ALA A 183 -7.71 -1.93 10.39
C ALA A 183 -7.78 -0.47 10.85
N LYS A 184 -7.60 0.47 9.92
CA LYS A 184 -7.60 1.92 10.21
C LYS A 184 -8.88 2.38 10.90
N ILE A 185 -10.06 1.90 10.48
CA ILE A 185 -11.35 2.25 11.13
C ILE A 185 -11.31 1.95 12.64
N ASN A 186 -10.78 0.79 13.03
CA ASN A 186 -10.71 0.39 14.44
C ASN A 186 -9.63 1.16 15.20
N VAL A 187 -8.49 1.43 14.56
CA VAL A 187 -7.41 2.25 15.14
C VAL A 187 -7.88 3.68 15.38
N ASP A 188 -8.51 4.31 14.39
CA ASP A 188 -8.98 5.70 14.47
C ASP A 188 -10.08 5.88 15.51
N ALA A 189 -10.86 4.83 15.81
CA ALA A 189 -11.84 4.84 16.89
C ALA A 189 -11.20 4.96 18.29
N ILE A 190 -9.92 4.61 18.42
CA ILE A 190 -9.14 4.72 19.65
C ILE A 190 -8.31 6.02 19.61
N GLN A 191 -7.48 6.17 18.58
CA GLN A 191 -6.69 7.37 18.33
C GLN A 191 -6.51 7.57 16.82
N PRO A 192 -6.94 8.71 16.26
CA PRO A 192 -6.72 9.01 14.85
C PRO A 192 -5.24 9.01 14.47
N VAL A 193 -4.91 8.20 13.45
CA VAL A 193 -3.56 8.12 12.87
C VAL A 193 -3.58 8.51 11.40
N SER A 194 -2.43 8.81 10.82
CA SER A 194 -2.33 9.11 9.38
C SER A 194 -2.41 7.83 8.54
N TRP A 195 -2.81 7.96 7.28
CA TRP A 195 -2.65 6.91 6.28
C TRP A 195 -1.19 6.55 6.08
N ALA A 196 -0.30 7.54 6.05
CA ALA A 196 1.14 7.32 5.95
C ALA A 196 1.68 6.40 7.06
N ASP A 197 1.23 6.60 8.30
CA ASP A 197 1.59 5.72 9.42
C ASP A 197 0.97 4.32 9.27
N MET A 198 -0.32 4.23 8.92
CA MET A 198 -1.00 2.94 8.70
C MET A 198 -0.36 2.11 7.59
N ILE A 199 0.01 2.72 6.47
CA ILE A 199 0.67 2.06 5.34
C ILE A 199 2.06 1.57 5.76
N SER A 200 2.84 2.42 6.44
CA SER A 200 4.18 2.09 6.91
C SER A 200 4.20 0.92 7.89
N VAL A 201 3.29 0.91 8.88
CA VAL A 201 3.17 -0.20 9.83
C VAL A 201 2.65 -1.45 9.12
N ALA A 202 1.69 -1.32 8.20
CA ALA A 202 1.13 -2.46 7.48
C ALA A 202 2.18 -3.22 6.65
N GLY A 203 3.12 -2.52 6.01
CA GLY A 203 4.22 -3.18 5.30
C GLY A 203 5.21 -3.88 6.23
N SER A 204 5.53 -3.30 7.39
CA SER A 204 6.37 -3.96 8.41
C SER A 204 5.71 -5.26 8.91
N GLU A 205 4.41 -5.19 9.21
CA GLU A 205 3.64 -6.35 9.64
C GLU A 205 3.52 -7.40 8.53
N ALA A 206 3.38 -6.98 7.27
CA ALA A 206 3.36 -7.88 6.11
C ALA A 206 4.66 -8.69 5.98
N VAL A 207 5.82 -8.10 6.27
CA VAL A 207 7.12 -8.79 6.31
C VAL A 207 7.15 -9.76 7.49
N SER A 208 6.79 -9.29 8.68
CA SER A 208 6.84 -10.08 9.92
C SER A 208 5.95 -11.32 9.85
N ILE A 209 4.71 -11.22 9.38
CA ILE A 209 3.79 -12.38 9.29
C ILE A 209 4.27 -13.43 8.30
N CYS A 210 5.10 -13.04 7.32
CA CYS A 210 5.70 -13.91 6.32
C CYS A 210 7.04 -14.52 6.78
N GLY A 211 7.46 -14.30 8.03
CA GLY A 211 8.69 -14.87 8.60
C GLY A 211 9.94 -14.00 8.39
N GLY A 212 9.77 -12.78 7.87
CA GLY A 212 10.85 -11.80 7.77
C GLY A 212 11.13 -11.08 9.09
N PRO A 213 12.06 -10.11 9.08
CA PRO A 213 12.45 -9.37 10.29
C PRO A 213 11.32 -8.50 10.83
N THR A 214 11.35 -8.21 12.14
CA THR A 214 10.53 -7.17 12.74
C THR A 214 11.15 -5.80 12.46
N ILE A 215 10.39 -4.92 11.80
CA ILE A 215 10.87 -3.60 11.39
C ILE A 215 10.19 -2.52 12.25
N PRO A 216 10.91 -1.79 13.12
CA PRO A 216 10.31 -0.73 13.91
C PRO A 216 9.98 0.48 13.01
N VAL A 217 8.74 0.97 13.11
CA VAL A 217 8.27 2.13 12.35
C VAL A 217 7.98 3.27 13.34
N VAL A 218 8.58 4.44 13.11
CA VAL A 218 8.26 5.65 13.88
C VAL A 218 6.90 6.18 13.41
N LEU A 219 6.06 6.66 14.33
CA LEU A 219 4.74 7.25 14.01
C LEU A 219 4.77 8.77 14.04
N GLY A 220 3.69 9.40 13.56
CA GLY A 220 3.49 10.85 13.58
C GLY A 220 3.58 11.51 12.21
N ARG A 221 3.52 10.73 11.11
CA ARG A 221 3.51 11.28 9.76
C ARG A 221 2.24 12.09 9.51
N LEU A 222 2.35 13.11 8.66
CA LEU A 222 1.24 13.90 8.16
C LEU A 222 0.78 13.34 6.81
N ASP A 223 -0.54 13.24 6.63
CA ASP A 223 -1.11 12.88 5.35
C ASP A 223 -1.06 14.05 4.37
N SER A 224 -0.79 13.74 3.11
CA SER A 224 -0.99 14.65 1.98
C SER A 224 -2.49 14.82 1.69
N THR A 225 -2.84 16.00 1.20
CA THR A 225 -4.19 16.31 0.71
C THR A 225 -4.26 16.36 -0.82
N GLN A 226 -3.14 16.07 -1.49
CA GLN A 226 -2.97 16.11 -2.93
C GLN A 226 -2.15 14.90 -3.40
N PRO A 227 -2.29 14.47 -4.67
CA PRO A 227 -1.41 13.46 -5.24
C PRO A 227 0.03 13.98 -5.34
N ASP A 228 1.00 13.07 -5.25
CA ASP A 228 2.40 13.34 -5.55
C ASP A 228 2.63 13.52 -7.06
N PRO A 229 3.77 14.09 -7.49
CA PRO A 229 4.09 14.22 -8.91
C PRO A 229 4.15 12.87 -9.64
N GLU A 230 3.78 12.88 -10.92
CA GLU A 230 3.82 11.71 -11.81
C GLU A 230 5.25 11.33 -12.22
N ASP A 231 5.38 10.15 -12.85
CA ASP A 231 6.64 9.67 -13.46
C ASP A 231 7.82 9.47 -12.49
N LYS A 232 7.54 9.31 -11.19
CA LYS A 232 8.57 9.11 -10.16
C LYS A 232 8.85 7.66 -9.82
N LEU A 233 7.97 6.72 -10.18
CA LEU A 233 8.15 5.30 -9.91
C LEU A 233 8.92 4.60 -11.04
N PRO A 234 9.80 3.62 -10.73
CA PRO A 234 10.55 2.88 -11.75
C PRO A 234 9.64 1.97 -12.58
N PRO A 235 9.66 2.06 -13.92
CA PRO A 235 9.02 1.07 -14.78
C PRO A 235 9.60 -0.34 -14.60
N GLU A 236 8.76 -1.38 -14.74
CA GLU A 236 9.15 -2.80 -14.65
C GLU A 236 10.16 -3.24 -15.75
N SER A 237 10.37 -2.41 -16.77
CA SER A 237 11.27 -2.66 -17.90
C SER A 237 12.61 -1.91 -17.82
N LEU A 238 12.89 -1.19 -16.73
CA LEU A 238 14.14 -0.43 -16.60
C LEU A 238 15.37 -1.35 -16.60
N SER A 239 16.46 -0.86 -17.22
CA SER A 239 17.79 -1.44 -17.09
C SER A 239 18.34 -1.25 -15.67
N ALA A 240 19.39 -2.00 -15.31
CA ALA A 240 20.07 -1.82 -14.03
C ALA A 240 20.63 -0.39 -13.85
N SER A 241 21.19 0.20 -14.91
CA SER A 241 21.64 1.60 -14.87
C SER A 241 20.48 2.57 -14.62
N GLY A 242 19.33 2.35 -15.26
CA GLY A 242 18.12 3.15 -15.05
C GLY A 242 17.55 2.97 -13.64
N LEU A 243 17.54 1.75 -13.11
CA LEU A 243 17.13 1.49 -11.72
C LEU A 243 18.06 2.18 -10.72
N LYS A 244 19.38 2.06 -10.90
CA LYS A 244 20.37 2.74 -10.04
C LYS A 244 20.18 4.24 -10.07
N GLU A 245 20.02 4.84 -11.25
CA GLU A 245 19.78 6.27 -11.38
C GLU A 245 18.46 6.70 -10.73
N CYS A 246 17.39 5.92 -10.94
CA CYS A 246 16.10 6.15 -10.30
C CYS A 246 16.25 6.17 -8.78
N PHE A 247 16.81 5.11 -8.18
CA PHE A 247 16.97 5.00 -6.73
C PHE A 247 17.96 6.03 -6.15
N ARG A 248 19.00 6.39 -6.90
CA ARG A 248 19.96 7.44 -6.52
C ARG A 248 19.27 8.79 -6.36
N ARG A 249 18.36 9.18 -7.26
CA ARG A 249 17.56 10.42 -7.13
C ARG A 249 16.67 10.43 -5.89
N LYS A 250 16.31 9.24 -5.37
CA LYS A 250 15.55 9.07 -4.12
C LYS A 250 16.44 8.96 -2.88
N GLY A 251 17.77 9.00 -3.06
CA GLY A 251 18.73 8.90 -1.97
C GLY A 251 19.19 7.50 -1.61
N PHE A 252 18.90 6.50 -2.44
CA PHE A 252 19.26 5.11 -2.18
C PHE A 252 20.51 4.71 -2.95
N SER A 253 21.37 3.98 -2.27
CA SER A 253 22.54 3.31 -2.85
C SER A 253 22.13 2.07 -3.66
N THR A 254 23.05 1.55 -4.47
CA THR A 254 22.87 0.28 -5.18
C THR A 254 22.57 -0.88 -4.22
N GLN A 255 23.20 -0.88 -3.04
CA GLN A 255 22.93 -1.88 -2.01
C GLN A 255 21.46 -1.84 -1.57
N GLU A 256 20.95 -0.64 -1.25
CA GLU A 256 19.59 -0.47 -0.76
C GLU A 256 18.55 -0.74 -1.86
N LEU A 257 18.84 -0.38 -3.13
CA LEU A 257 18.07 -0.83 -4.29
C LEU A 257 17.91 -2.34 -4.29
N VAL A 258 19.03 -3.08 -4.29
CA VAL A 258 19.01 -4.55 -4.36
C VAL A 258 18.32 -5.15 -3.14
N ALA A 259 18.54 -4.59 -1.95
CA ALA A 259 17.86 -5.03 -0.74
C ALA A 259 16.34 -4.87 -0.87
N LEU A 260 15.84 -3.69 -1.25
CA LEU A 260 14.40 -3.43 -1.41
C LEU A 260 13.77 -4.29 -2.50
N SER A 261 14.48 -4.59 -3.59
CA SER A 261 14.01 -5.53 -4.62
C SER A 261 13.74 -6.94 -4.07
N GLY A 262 14.38 -7.33 -2.96
CA GLY A 262 14.10 -8.57 -2.24
C GLY A 262 12.65 -8.74 -1.77
N ALA A 263 11.85 -7.66 -1.72
CA ALA A 263 10.41 -7.75 -1.47
C ALA A 263 9.68 -8.64 -2.50
N HIS A 264 10.23 -8.80 -3.72
CA HIS A 264 9.69 -9.69 -4.75
C HIS A 264 9.79 -11.18 -4.42
N THR A 265 10.44 -11.56 -3.31
CA THR A 265 10.33 -12.92 -2.77
C THR A 265 8.89 -13.27 -2.36
N LEU A 266 8.06 -12.25 -2.05
CA LEU A 266 6.64 -12.43 -1.78
C LEU A 266 5.78 -12.26 -3.03
N GLY A 267 4.73 -13.07 -3.11
CA GLY A 267 3.74 -13.01 -4.19
C GLY A 267 4.11 -13.81 -5.43
N SER A 268 3.26 -13.72 -6.44
CA SER A 268 3.27 -14.65 -7.59
C SER A 268 4.25 -14.27 -8.70
N LYS A 269 5.45 -13.75 -8.36
CA LYS A 269 6.50 -13.40 -9.33
C LYS A 269 7.41 -14.59 -9.67
N GLY A 270 7.16 -15.76 -9.11
CA GLY A 270 7.90 -16.99 -9.41
C GLY A 270 9.19 -17.17 -8.60
N PHE A 271 9.37 -16.37 -7.54
CA PHE A 271 10.47 -16.50 -6.61
C PHE A 271 10.01 -17.27 -5.37
N GLY A 272 10.50 -18.50 -5.19
CA GLY A 272 10.32 -19.27 -3.95
C GLY A 272 8.86 -19.56 -3.59
N ASP A 273 8.61 -19.71 -2.28
CA ASP A 273 7.25 -19.79 -1.73
C ASP A 273 6.66 -18.37 -1.63
N PRO A 274 5.54 -18.05 -2.32
CA PRO A 274 4.99 -16.69 -2.38
C PRO A 274 4.54 -16.11 -1.03
N PHE A 275 4.55 -16.90 0.04
CA PHE A 275 4.10 -16.52 1.39
C PHE A 275 5.22 -16.48 2.44
N THR A 276 6.46 -16.75 2.04
CA THR A 276 7.61 -16.80 2.93
C THR A 276 8.62 -15.72 2.55
N PHE A 277 8.93 -14.82 3.49
CA PHE A 277 9.89 -13.76 3.28
C PHE A 277 11.29 -14.29 3.61
N ASP A 278 12.03 -14.71 2.59
CA ASP A 278 13.36 -15.31 2.69
C ASP A 278 14.30 -14.80 1.58
N ASN A 279 15.48 -15.39 1.46
CA ASN A 279 16.43 -15.02 0.40
C ASN A 279 16.26 -15.81 -0.92
N ALA A 280 15.13 -16.49 -1.15
CA ALA A 280 14.89 -17.27 -2.37
C ALA A 280 14.92 -16.40 -3.63
N TYR A 281 14.45 -15.15 -3.56
CA TYR A 281 14.58 -14.15 -4.63
C TYR A 281 15.99 -14.13 -5.23
N TYR A 282 17.02 -13.92 -4.40
CA TYR A 282 18.40 -13.81 -4.86
C TYR A 282 18.96 -15.14 -5.37
N LYS A 283 18.65 -16.25 -4.69
CA LYS A 283 19.08 -17.59 -5.12
C LYS A 283 18.55 -17.96 -6.50
N ILE A 284 17.30 -17.58 -6.79
CA ILE A 284 16.65 -17.86 -8.08
C ILE A 284 17.14 -16.89 -9.16
N LEU A 285 17.38 -15.61 -8.82
CA LEU A 285 17.99 -14.66 -9.75
C LEU A 285 19.33 -15.17 -10.31
N LEU A 286 20.18 -15.75 -9.45
CA LEU A 286 21.48 -16.29 -9.87
C LEU A 286 21.36 -17.50 -10.81
N GLN A 287 20.23 -18.22 -10.78
CA GLN A 287 19.97 -19.33 -11.69
C GLN A 287 19.53 -18.87 -13.07
N LYS A 288 19.11 -17.60 -13.22
CA LYS A 288 18.60 -17.00 -14.46
C LYS A 288 17.56 -17.89 -15.19
N PRO A 289 16.51 -18.42 -14.51
CA PRO A 289 15.58 -19.40 -15.10
C PRO A 289 14.90 -18.92 -16.39
N TRP A 290 14.70 -17.61 -16.54
CA TRP A 290 14.11 -17.00 -17.73
C TRP A 290 14.93 -17.19 -19.02
N THR A 291 16.21 -17.56 -18.91
CA THR A 291 17.07 -17.87 -20.07
C THR A 291 16.81 -19.27 -20.63
N SER A 292 16.12 -20.14 -19.89
CA SER A 292 15.75 -21.48 -20.35
C SER A 292 14.52 -21.43 -21.25
N ALA A 293 14.49 -22.27 -22.29
CA ALA A 293 13.45 -22.30 -23.33
C ALA A 293 12.06 -22.77 -22.85
N SER A 294 11.88 -23.05 -21.55
CA SER A 294 10.58 -23.46 -21.02
C SER A 294 9.66 -22.26 -20.78
N LYS A 295 8.42 -22.35 -21.27
CA LYS A 295 7.42 -21.27 -21.13
C LYS A 295 7.15 -20.90 -19.67
N MET A 296 7.24 -21.84 -18.74
CA MET A 296 7.03 -21.55 -17.31
C MET A 296 8.21 -20.79 -16.68
N THR A 297 9.45 -21.13 -17.03
CA THR A 297 10.63 -20.44 -16.48
C THR A 297 10.81 -19.03 -17.06
N SER A 298 10.32 -18.78 -18.27
CA SER A 298 10.30 -17.44 -18.88
C SER A 298 9.40 -16.41 -18.15
N MET A 299 8.50 -16.86 -17.29
CA MET A 299 7.57 -15.99 -16.54
C MET A 299 8.08 -15.63 -15.12
N VAL A 300 9.26 -16.12 -14.73
CA VAL A 300 9.85 -15.84 -13.42
C VAL A 300 10.50 -14.45 -13.43
N GLY A 301 10.08 -13.59 -12.51
CA GLY A 301 10.60 -12.23 -12.34
C GLY A 301 10.14 -11.23 -13.39
N LEU A 302 10.47 -9.97 -13.15
CA LEU A 302 10.31 -8.86 -14.09
C LEU A 302 11.59 -8.65 -14.92
N PRO A 303 11.51 -7.99 -16.09
CA PRO A 303 12.71 -7.59 -16.82
C PRO A 303 13.67 -6.75 -15.97
N SER A 304 13.15 -5.86 -15.11
CA SER A 304 13.95 -5.09 -14.15
C SER A 304 14.65 -5.96 -13.10
N ASP A 305 14.04 -7.07 -12.68
CA ASP A 305 14.68 -8.04 -11.77
C ASP A 305 15.85 -8.75 -12.47
N HIS A 306 15.65 -9.14 -13.74
CA HIS A 306 16.67 -9.81 -14.55
C HIS A 306 17.88 -8.89 -14.76
N ALA A 307 17.64 -7.59 -14.96
CA ALA A 307 18.71 -6.63 -15.17
C ALA A 307 19.69 -6.55 -13.97
N LEU A 308 19.24 -6.81 -12.74
CA LEU A 308 20.08 -6.76 -11.54
C LEU A 308 21.25 -7.75 -11.58
N VAL A 309 21.11 -8.88 -12.27
CA VAL A 309 22.18 -9.89 -12.39
C VAL A 309 23.06 -9.72 -13.63
N ASP A 310 22.83 -8.65 -14.39
CA ASP A 310 23.63 -8.26 -15.55
C ASP A 310 24.51 -7.02 -15.27
N ASP A 311 24.35 -6.37 -14.12
CA ASP A 311 25.21 -5.29 -13.63
C ASP A 311 26.12 -5.77 -12.49
N ASP A 312 27.43 -5.51 -12.59
CA ASP A 312 28.45 -6.04 -11.67
C ASP A 312 28.27 -5.60 -10.21
N GLU A 313 27.80 -4.36 -10.01
CA GLU A 313 27.61 -3.79 -8.67
C GLU A 313 26.35 -4.39 -8.02
N CYS A 314 25.25 -4.47 -8.77
CA CYS A 314 24.04 -5.14 -8.32
C CYS A 314 24.30 -6.63 -8.05
N LEU A 315 24.98 -7.33 -8.97
CA LEU A 315 25.29 -8.75 -8.87
C LEU A 315 26.11 -9.08 -7.61
N ARG A 316 27.01 -8.17 -7.18
CA ARG A 316 27.77 -8.32 -5.94
C ARG A 316 26.84 -8.43 -4.72
N TRP A 317 25.83 -7.58 -4.64
CA TRP A 317 24.86 -7.58 -3.55
C TRP A 317 23.89 -8.77 -3.65
N VAL A 318 23.45 -9.11 -4.87
CA VAL A 318 22.62 -10.31 -5.12
C VAL A 318 23.31 -11.57 -4.60
N LYS A 319 24.59 -11.77 -4.94
CA LYS A 319 25.39 -12.90 -4.43
C LYS A 319 25.47 -12.89 -2.91
N ARG A 320 25.76 -11.72 -2.31
CA ARG A 320 25.87 -11.58 -0.87
C ARG A 320 24.59 -11.99 -0.15
N TYR A 321 23.43 -11.56 -0.64
CA TYR A 321 22.13 -11.87 -0.04
C TYR A 321 21.67 -13.30 -0.31
N ALA A 322 22.06 -13.90 -1.44
CA ALA A 322 21.80 -15.32 -1.70
C ALA A 322 22.53 -16.24 -0.71
N GLU A 323 23.72 -15.85 -0.27
CA GLU A 323 24.54 -16.59 0.70
C GLU A 323 24.13 -16.34 2.15
N ASP A 324 23.66 -15.12 2.47
CA ASP A 324 23.46 -14.65 3.84
C ASP A 324 22.09 -13.98 4.02
N GLN A 325 21.12 -14.76 4.49
CA GLN A 325 19.75 -14.29 4.73
C GLN A 325 19.69 -13.26 5.86
N ASP A 326 20.49 -13.40 6.92
CA ASP A 326 20.47 -12.47 8.04
C ASP A 326 20.99 -11.09 7.62
N LYS A 327 22.01 -11.06 6.75
CA LYS A 327 22.48 -9.82 6.12
C LYS A 327 21.41 -9.19 5.25
N PHE A 328 20.68 -9.98 4.46
CA PHE A 328 19.53 -9.49 3.69
C PHE A 328 18.47 -8.88 4.61
N PHE A 329 18.05 -9.59 5.66
CA PHE A 329 17.02 -9.12 6.59
C PHE A 329 17.42 -7.82 7.28
N LYS A 330 18.68 -7.71 7.72
CA LYS A 330 19.20 -6.51 8.35
C LYS A 330 19.18 -5.33 7.38
N ASP A 331 19.71 -5.52 6.17
CA ASP A 331 19.80 -4.44 5.19
C ASP A 331 18.41 -4.05 4.65
N PHE A 332 17.52 -5.01 4.44
CA PHE A 332 16.13 -4.76 4.06
C PHE A 332 15.41 -3.92 5.13
N SER A 333 15.55 -4.27 6.41
CA SER A 333 14.97 -3.51 7.52
C SER A 333 15.43 -2.06 7.51
N ASN A 334 16.74 -1.83 7.33
CA ASN A 334 17.31 -0.49 7.29
C ASN A 334 16.83 0.31 6.07
N ALA A 335 16.82 -0.31 4.88
CA ALA A 335 16.36 0.32 3.65
C ALA A 335 14.85 0.61 3.70
N TYR A 336 14.06 -0.28 4.31
CA TYR A 336 12.63 -0.07 4.54
C TYR A 336 12.38 1.12 5.47
N ILE A 337 13.09 1.21 6.61
CA ILE A 337 12.98 2.35 7.53
C ILE A 337 13.31 3.65 6.81
N LYS A 338 14.37 3.67 6.01
CA LYS A 338 14.74 4.83 5.20
C LYS A 338 13.66 5.18 4.18
N LEU A 339 13.13 4.18 3.46
CA LEU A 339 12.01 4.34 2.52
C LEU A 339 10.80 5.00 3.19
N VAL A 340 10.36 4.48 4.33
CA VAL A 340 9.20 5.02 5.04
C VAL A 340 9.51 6.28 5.88
N ASN A 341 10.71 6.83 5.80
CA ASN A 341 11.04 8.12 6.44
C ASN A 341 11.42 9.19 5.41
N SER A 342 11.70 8.80 4.17
CA SER A 342 12.06 9.72 3.09
C SER A 342 10.85 10.53 2.64
N GLY A 343 11.01 11.85 2.56
CA GLY A 343 9.94 12.80 2.21
C GLY A 343 8.84 12.97 3.25
N ALA A 344 8.85 12.19 4.34
CA ALA A 344 7.82 12.23 5.36
C ALA A 344 7.83 13.57 6.12
N ARG A 345 6.65 14.17 6.26
CA ARG A 345 6.41 15.33 7.12
C ARG A 345 5.85 14.85 8.46
N TRP A 346 6.33 15.44 9.55
CA TRP A 346 5.99 14.97 10.89
C TRP A 346 5.17 16.02 11.64
N LYS A 347 4.24 15.56 12.50
CA LYS A 347 3.61 16.41 13.49
C LYS A 347 4.70 16.97 14.41
N ILE A 348 4.82 18.29 14.47
CA ILE A 348 5.72 18.93 15.42
C ILE A 348 5.12 18.71 16.82
N LEU A 349 5.87 18.06 17.72
CA LEU A 349 5.55 18.08 19.14
C LEU A 349 5.77 19.53 19.60
N SER A 350 4.68 20.28 19.74
CA SER A 350 4.74 21.57 20.42
C SER A 350 5.08 21.30 21.88
N PHE A 351 6.35 21.45 22.24
CA PHE A 351 6.74 21.62 23.64
C PHE A 351 6.11 22.94 24.10
N VAL A 352 4.96 22.85 24.74
CA VAL A 352 4.49 23.93 25.60
C VAL A 352 5.46 23.91 26.78
N SER A 353 6.41 24.84 26.78
CA SER A 353 7.20 25.14 27.97
C SER A 353 6.23 25.62 29.05
N SER A 354 5.87 24.72 29.96
CA SER A 354 5.13 25.04 31.19
C SER A 354 6.00 25.82 32.16
#